data_AF-A0A5S4T6L5-F1
#
_entry.id   AF-A0A5S4T6L5-F1
#
_cell.length_a   1.000
_cell.length_b   1.000
_cell.length_c   1.000
_cell.angle_alpha   90.00
_cell.angle_beta   90.00
_cell.angle_gamma   90.00
#
_symmetry.space_group_name_H-M   'P 1'
#
loop_
_entity.id
_entity.type
_entity.pdbx_description
1 polymer ?
#
loop_
_entity_poly.entity_id
_entity_poly.type
_entity_poly.pdbx_seq_one_letter_code
_entity_poly.pdbx_strand_id
1 'polypeptide(L)'
;MIFIHSMFFFYTTIFIDSWIIFSKSSGIKLKWKPLCVTGAIFIVANVLFDNVILIDQLFFIGVSLLFAPQKKLSEHIFNGFFAFMIVELLFRVIGSFFLPAVLGFSIRQINSDL
;
A
#
# COMPACT_ATOMS: atom_id res chain seq x y z
N MET A 1 4.49 9.26 -22.29
CA MET A 1 3.06 8.85 -22.17
C MET A 1 2.93 7.43 -21.61
N ILE A 2 3.63 6.43 -22.16
CA ILE A 2 3.66 5.04 -21.62
C ILE A 2 4.09 5.01 -20.15
N PHE A 3 5.17 5.72 -19.80
CA PHE A 3 5.71 5.76 -18.42
C PHE A 3 4.70 6.26 -17.36
N ILE A 4 3.93 7.30 -17.71
CA ILE A 4 2.90 7.87 -16.81
C ILE A 4 1.74 6.89 -16.62
N HIS A 5 1.35 6.16 -17.66
CA HIS A 5 0.32 5.13 -17.55
C HIS A 5 0.80 3.97 -16.67
N SER A 6 2.05 3.52 -16.84
CA SER A 6 2.65 2.49 -16.01
C SER A 6 2.71 2.89 -14.53
N MET A 7 3.14 4.12 -14.21
CA MET A 7 3.14 4.64 -12.85
C MET A 7 1.73 4.72 -12.25
N PHE A 8 0.75 5.15 -13.03
CA PHE A 8 -0.64 5.20 -12.57
C PHE A 8 -1.17 3.82 -12.19
N PHE A 9 -0.96 2.81 -13.05
CA PHE A 9 -1.37 1.44 -12.73
C PHE A 9 -0.65 0.90 -11.49
N PHE A 10 0.65 1.16 -11.37
CA PHE A 10 1.44 0.73 -10.22
C PHE A 10 0.90 1.28 -8.89
N TYR A 11 0.72 2.61 -8.78
CA TYR A 11 0.18 3.21 -7.57
C TYR A 11 -1.29 2.86 -7.31
N THR A 12 -2.05 2.57 -8.36
CA THR A 12 -3.42 2.05 -8.22
C THR A 12 -3.42 0.69 -7.54
N THR A 13 -2.54 -0.22 -7.96
CA THR A 13 -2.40 -1.55 -7.33
C THR A 13 -1.98 -1.41 -5.87
N ILE A 14 -0.95 -0.61 -5.59
CA ILE A 14 -0.49 -0.34 -4.21
C ILE A 14 -1.64 0.18 -3.35
N PHE A 15 -2.44 1.12 -3.89
CA PHE A 15 -3.58 1.69 -3.18
C PHE A 15 -4.61 0.61 -2.86
N ILE A 16 -5.00 -0.23 -3.82
CA ILE A 16 -6.02 -1.26 -3.62
C ILE A 16 -5.58 -2.25 -2.55
N ASP A 17 -4.36 -2.77 -2.63
CA ASP A 17 -3.84 -3.77 -1.69
C ASP A 17 -3.76 -3.19 -0.27
N SER A 18 -3.15 -2.01 -0.14
CA SER A 18 -3.01 -1.32 1.14
C SER A 18 -4.36 -0.90 1.71
N TRP A 19 -5.30 -0.45 0.86
CA TRP A 19 -6.64 -0.04 1.27
C TRP A 19 -7.45 -1.20 1.84
N ILE A 20 -7.37 -2.38 1.26
CA ILE A 20 -8.09 -3.57 1.75
C ILE A 20 -7.63 -3.91 3.18
N ILE A 21 -6.31 -3.93 3.40
CA ILE A 21 -5.75 -4.23 4.73
C ILE A 21 -6.09 -3.09 5.70
N PHE A 22 -5.89 -1.84 5.30
CA PHE A 22 -6.19 -0.67 6.11
C PHE A 22 -7.66 -0.61 6.52
N SER A 23 -8.59 -0.83 5.59
CA SER A 23 -10.03 -0.81 5.88
C SER A 23 -10.41 -1.89 6.89
N LYS A 24 -9.75 -3.05 6.82
CA LYS A 24 -9.99 -4.18 7.73
C LYS A 24 -9.36 -3.96 9.11
N SER A 25 -8.16 -3.40 9.19
CA SER A 25 -7.48 -3.11 10.47
C SER A 25 -8.08 -1.90 11.20
N SER A 26 -8.34 -0.82 10.45
CA SER A 26 -8.88 0.42 11.03
C SER A 26 -10.39 0.37 11.25
N GLY A 27 -11.11 -0.54 10.58
CA GLY A 27 -12.57 -0.58 10.58
C GLY A 27 -13.23 0.56 9.78
N ILE A 28 -12.45 1.41 9.11
CA ILE A 28 -12.96 2.53 8.30
C ILE A 28 -13.50 1.98 6.98
N LYS A 29 -14.79 2.20 6.73
CA LYS A 29 -15.46 1.83 5.49
C LYS A 29 -15.93 3.08 4.76
N LEU A 30 -15.34 3.35 3.61
CA LEU A 30 -15.76 4.44 2.73
C LEU A 30 -16.78 3.95 1.69
N LYS A 31 -17.72 4.82 1.33
CA LYS A 31 -18.58 4.62 0.15
C LYS A 31 -17.73 4.75 -1.12
N TRP A 32 -18.22 4.22 -2.24
CA TRP A 32 -17.52 4.25 -3.53
C TRP A 32 -17.02 5.64 -3.96
N LYS A 33 -17.84 6.69 -3.81
CA LYS A 33 -17.45 8.06 -4.16
C LYS A 33 -16.24 8.58 -3.36
N PRO A 34 -16.28 8.66 -2.01
CA PRO A 34 -15.12 9.10 -1.24
C PRO A 34 -13.93 8.14 -1.39
N LEU A 35 -14.16 6.84 -1.61
CA LEU A 35 -13.08 5.90 -1.89
C LEU A 35 -12.31 6.24 -3.18
N CYS A 36 -13.03 6.50 -4.28
CA CYS A 36 -12.42 6.91 -5.54
C CYS A 36 -11.64 8.22 -5.41
N VAL A 37 -12.17 9.18 -4.65
CA VAL A 37 -11.47 10.45 -4.37
C VAL A 37 -10.21 10.21 -3.57
N THR A 38 -10.27 9.44 -2.47
CA THR A 38 -9.11 9.08 -1.65
C THR A 38 -8.05 8.37 -2.51
N GLY A 39 -8.44 7.44 -3.38
CA GLY A 39 -7.52 6.76 -4.29
C GLY A 39 -6.87 7.70 -5.31
N ALA A 40 -7.64 8.64 -5.89
CA ALA A 40 -7.07 9.63 -6.80
C ALA A 40 -6.05 10.55 -6.08
N ILE A 41 -6.34 10.98 -4.86
CA ILE A 41 -5.41 11.80 -4.06
C ILE A 41 -4.16 10.98 -3.72
N PHE A 42 -4.31 9.70 -3.36
CA PHE A 42 -3.17 8.82 -3.08
C PHE A 42 -2.22 8.71 -4.27
N ILE A 43 -2.76 8.48 -5.46
CA ILE A 43 -1.96 8.35 -6.69
C ILE A 43 -1.24 9.67 -6.99
N VAL A 44 -1.93 10.81 -6.89
CA VAL A 44 -1.33 12.12 -7.12
C VAL A 44 -0.23 12.41 -6.09
N ALA A 45 -0.47 12.11 -4.81
CA ALA A 45 0.52 12.30 -3.75
C ALA A 45 1.78 11.45 -4.02
N ASN A 46 1.60 10.19 -4.42
CA ASN A 46 2.71 9.30 -4.75
C ASN A 46 3.51 9.75 -5.97
N VAL A 47 2.84 10.22 -7.02
CA VAL A 47 3.54 10.73 -8.20
C VAL A 47 4.34 12.01 -7.88
N LEU A 48 3.83 12.86 -6.98
CA LEU A 48 4.52 14.10 -6.59
C LEU A 48 5.66 13.86 -5.59
N PHE A 49 5.51 12.88 -4.70
CA PHE A 49 6.41 12.61 -3.59
C PHE A 49 7.05 11.21 -3.67
N ASP A 50 7.28 10.68 -4.88
CA ASP A 50 7.91 9.38 -5.15
C ASP A 50 9.19 9.15 -4.32
N ASN A 51 10.01 10.20 -4.15
CA ASN A 51 11.24 10.14 -3.38
C ASN A 51 11.04 9.98 -1.85
N VAL A 52 9.81 10.12 -1.35
CA VAL A 52 9.47 10.04 0.07
C VAL A 52 8.93 8.66 0.38
N ILE A 53 9.81 7.78 0.85
CA ILE A 53 9.49 6.39 1.22
C ILE A 53 8.30 6.27 2.19
N LEU A 54 8.07 7.31 3.01
CA LEU A 54 7.03 7.33 4.04
C LEU A 54 5.69 7.94 3.58
N ILE A 55 5.57 8.38 2.32
CA ILE A 55 4.38 9.12 1.86
C ILE A 55 3.10 8.30 2.02
N ASP A 56 3.20 6.99 1.78
CA ASP A 56 2.06 6.09 1.84
C ASP A 56 1.53 5.93 3.26
N GLN A 57 2.41 5.67 4.23
CA GLN A 57 2.05 5.53 5.63
C GLN A 57 1.47 6.84 6.15
N LEU A 58 2.07 7.98 5.79
CA LEU A 58 1.56 9.32 6.15
C LEU A 58 0.17 9.57 5.56
N PHE A 59 -0.07 9.16 4.31
CA PHE A 59 -1.38 9.27 3.68
C PHE A 59 -2.45 8.50 4.46
N PHE A 60 -2.18 7.22 4.79
CA PHE A 60 -3.14 6.40 5.53
C PHE A 60 -3.37 6.89 6.96
N ILE A 61 -2.35 7.47 7.61
CA ILE A 61 -2.52 8.17 8.89
C ILE A 61 -3.47 9.36 8.74
N GLY A 62 -3.27 10.19 7.71
CA GLY A 62 -4.15 11.32 7.40
C GLY A 62 -5.59 10.90 7.11
N VAL A 63 -5.78 9.84 6.32
CA VAL A 63 -7.10 9.23 6.08
C VAL A 63 -7.72 8.76 7.39
N SER A 64 -6.94 8.11 8.26
CA SER A 64 -7.41 7.64 9.56
C SER A 64 -7.88 8.80 10.44
N LEU A 65 -7.13 9.90 10.49
CA LEU A 65 -7.49 11.10 11.23
C LEU A 65 -8.77 11.77 10.71
N LEU A 66 -8.94 11.81 9.38
CA LEU A 66 -10.08 12.49 8.75
C LEU A 66 -11.39 11.71 8.90
N PHE A 67 -11.34 10.37 8.81
CA PHE A 67 -12.55 9.54 8.80
C PHE A 67 -12.84 8.82 10.14
N ALA A 68 -11.93 8.86 11.11
CA ALA A 68 -12.16 8.33 12.45
C ALA A 68 -11.53 9.20 13.56
N PRO A 69 -11.81 10.51 13.61
CA PRO A 69 -11.15 11.46 14.51
C PRO A 69 -11.30 11.15 16.01
N GLN A 70 -12.28 10.32 16.37
CA GLN A 70 -12.52 9.86 17.74
C GLN A 70 -11.45 8.90 18.29
N LYS A 71 -10.56 8.37 17.44
CA LYS A 71 -9.51 7.42 17.85
C LYS A 71 -8.30 8.16 18.40
N LYS A 72 -7.48 7.43 19.19
CA LYS A 72 -6.21 7.97 19.70
C LYS A 72 -5.20 8.11 18.56
N LEU A 73 -4.33 9.11 18.66
CA LEU A 73 -3.23 9.31 17.70
C LEU A 73 -2.37 8.06 17.50
N SER A 74 -2.11 7.30 18.58
CA SER A 74 -1.39 6.03 18.52
C SER A 74 -2.08 4.98 17.63
N GLU A 75 -3.42 4.96 17.60
CA GLU A 75 -4.17 4.05 16.71
C GLU A 75 -4.09 4.49 15.26
N HIS A 76 -4.09 5.80 14.99
CA HIS A 76 -3.93 6.32 13.63
C HIS A 76 -2.56 5.94 13.05
N ILE A 77 -1.50 6.17 13.84
CA ILE A 77 -0.13 5.77 13.49
C ILE A 77 -0.08 4.26 13.28
N PHE A 78 -0.58 3.48 14.24
CA PHE A 78 -0.57 2.02 14.12
C PHE A 78 -1.28 1.54 12.85
N ASN A 79 -2.50 2.01 12.58
CA ASN A 79 -3.26 1.57 11.42
C ASN A 79 -2.59 1.93 10.08
N GLY A 80 -1.99 3.13 10.00
CA GLY A 80 -1.28 3.56 8.80
C GLY A 80 0.00 2.77 8.53
N PHE A 81 0.81 2.51 9.55
CA PHE A 81 2.03 1.71 9.41
C PHE A 81 1.73 0.21 9.23
N PHE A 82 0.74 -0.30 9.95
CA PHE A 82 0.41 -1.73 9.95
C PHE A 82 -0.06 -2.20 8.57
N ALA A 83 -0.88 -1.41 7.87
CA ALA A 83 -1.36 -1.77 6.54
C ALA A 83 -0.20 -2.00 5.57
N PHE A 84 0.77 -1.09 5.56
CA PHE A 84 1.94 -1.17 4.69
C PHE A 84 2.89 -2.30 5.08
N MET A 85 3.15 -2.45 6.39
CA MET A 85 4.04 -3.49 6.90
C MET A 85 3.54 -4.90 6.54
N ILE A 86 2.23 -5.12 6.58
CA ILE A 86 1.64 -6.41 6.18
C ILE A 86 1.80 -6.65 4.68
N VAL A 87 1.57 -5.65 3.82
CA VAL A 87 1.80 -5.79 2.37
C VAL A 87 3.25 -6.17 2.10
N GLU A 88 4.20 -5.44 2.68
CA GLU A 88 5.63 -5.70 2.48
C GLU A 88 6.03 -7.09 3.00
N LEU A 89 5.52 -7.48 4.17
CA LEU A 89 5.78 -8.80 4.74
C LEU A 89 5.22 -9.92 3.85
N LEU A 90 4.00 -9.75 3.31
CA LEU A 90 3.40 -10.70 2.38
C LEU A 90 4.23 -10.83 1.11
N PHE A 91 4.63 -9.71 0.50
CA PHE A 91 5.50 -9.73 -0.68
C PHE A 91 6.83 -10.43 -0.39
N ARG A 92 7.44 -10.16 0.77
CA ARG A 92 8.70 -10.79 1.16
C ARG A 92 8.55 -12.30 1.39
N VAL A 93 7.44 -12.74 1.97
CA VAL A 93 7.13 -14.17 2.17
C VAL A 93 6.87 -14.86 0.83
N ILE A 94 6.08 -14.24 -0.05
CA ILE A 94 5.82 -14.79 -1.39
C ILE A 94 7.13 -14.87 -2.19
N GLY A 95 7.92 -13.80 -2.19
CA GLY A 95 9.18 -13.72 -2.91
C GLY A 95 10.24 -14.70 -2.40
N SER A 96 10.41 -14.79 -1.08
CA SER A 96 11.50 -15.57 -0.47
C SER A 96 11.17 -17.05 -0.26
N PHE A 97 9.89 -17.40 -0.10
CA PHE A 97 9.51 -18.77 0.23
C PHE A 97 8.60 -19.41 -0.82
N PHE A 98 7.54 -18.71 -1.24
CA PHE A 98 6.53 -19.30 -2.11
C PHE A 98 7.04 -19.49 -3.55
N LEU A 99 7.61 -18.45 -4.15
CA LEU A 99 8.14 -18.50 -5.51
C LEU A 99 9.23 -19.58 -5.67
N PRO A 100 10.25 -19.65 -4.79
CA PRO A 100 11.23 -20.74 -4.83
C PRO A 100 10.60 -22.14 -4.72
N ALA A 101 9.62 -22.31 -3.84
CA ALA A 101 8.98 -23.60 -3.63
C ALA A 101 8.13 -24.06 -4.82
N VAL A 102 7.45 -23.14 -5.51
CA VAL A 102 6.59 -23.45 -6.66
C VAL A 102 7.38 -23.60 -7.96
N LEU A 103 8.36 -22.73 -8.18
CA LEU A 103 9.17 -22.73 -9.41
C LEU A 103 10.34 -23.72 -9.35
N GLY A 104 10.71 -24.20 -8.16
CA GLY A 104 11.88 -25.05 -7.95
C GLY A 104 13.22 -24.33 -8.10
N PHE A 105 13.21 -23.00 -8.25
CA PHE A 105 14.40 -22.16 -8.36
C PHE A 105 14.83 -21.64 -6.99
N SER A 106 16.13 -21.52 -6.77
CA SER A 106 16.65 -20.79 -5.60
C SER A 106 16.38 -19.29 -5.73
N ILE A 107 16.28 -18.57 -4.60
CA ILE A 107 16.17 -17.10 -4.56
C ILE A 107 17.26 -16.44 -5.42
N ARG A 108 18.45 -17.04 -5.46
CA ARG A 108 19.60 -16.52 -6.21
C ARG A 108 19.41 -16.63 -7.73
N GLN A 109 18.70 -17.64 -8.22
CA GLN A 109 18.34 -17.79 -9.64
C GLN A 109 17.21 -16.83 -10.03
N ILE A 110 16.23 -16.64 -9.16
CA ILE A 110 15.15 -15.65 -9.38
C ILE A 110 15.72 -14.24 -9.50
N ASN A 111 16.71 -13.88 -8.66
CA ASN A 111 17.33 -12.55 -8.69
C ASN A 111 18.40 -12.36 -9.77
N SER A 112 18.85 -13.44 -10.44
CA SER A 112 19.85 -13.33 -11.52
C SER A 112 19.22 -13.27 -12.91
N ASP A 113 17.97 -13.72 -13.05
CA ASP A 113 17.23 -13.78 -14.32
C ASP A 113 16.17 -12.66 -14.47
N LEU A 114 16.10 -11.73 -13.51
CA LEU A 114 15.27 -10.51 -13.49
C LEU A 114 16.17 -9.27 -13.55
#